data_AF-A0A4Y2GUM8-F1
#
_entry.id   AF-A0A4Y2GUM8-F1
#
_cell.length_a   1.000
_cell.length_b   1.000
_cell.length_c   1.000
_cell.angle_alpha   90.00
_cell.angle_beta   90.00
_cell.angle_gamma   90.00
#
_symmetry.space_group_name_H-M   'P 1'
#
loop_
_entity.id
_entity.type
_entity.pdbx_description
1 polymer ?
#
loop_
_entity_poly.entity_id
_entity_poly.type
_entity_poly.pdbx_seq_one_letter_code
_entity_poly.pdbx_strand_id
1 'polypeptide(L)'
;MHFRKEIPQIQQQLHDCNKREQLDETTSFLQRAIFRCCQKAYKLKKVKQSTKVTRWTQELDIKKKEMRGVQKRANNTTGTEQTIYQLLFSRKQYLHKKLSLRAKRISLKNFCTQTKNP
;
A
#
# COMPACT_ATOMS: atom_id res chain seq x y z
N MET A 1 19.73 19.41 5.24
CA MET A 1 18.90 18.47 4.45
C MET A 1 17.42 18.87 4.56
N HIS A 2 16.79 19.24 3.44
CA HIS A 2 15.41 19.76 3.41
C HIS A 2 14.36 18.77 3.93
N PHE A 3 14.61 17.45 3.84
CA PHE A 3 13.68 16.42 4.28
C PHE A 3 13.41 16.44 5.79
N ARG A 4 14.40 16.85 6.59
CA ARG A 4 14.29 16.84 8.06
C ARG A 4 13.17 17.76 8.59
N LYS A 5 12.78 18.76 7.80
CA LYS A 5 11.69 19.71 8.12
C LYS A 5 10.29 19.11 7.91
N GLU A 6 10.17 18.11 7.04
CA GLU A 6 8.88 17.47 6.69
C GLU A 6 8.56 16.31 7.63
N ILE A 7 9.56 15.77 8.34
CA ILE A 7 9.43 14.60 9.24
C ILE A 7 8.38 14.82 10.34
N PRO A 8 8.36 15.94 11.08
CA PRO A 8 7.37 16.16 12.13
C PRO A 8 5.93 16.15 11.60
N GLN A 9 5.71 16.75 10.43
CA GLN A 9 4.39 16.78 9.78
C GLN A 9 3.94 15.37 9.37
N ILE A 10 4.84 14.55 8.82
CA ILE A 10 4.54 13.17 8.45
C ILE A 10 4.21 12.33 9.68
N GLN A 11 4.96 12.50 10.78
CA GLN A 11 4.69 11.79 12.03
C GLN A 11 3.33 12.15 12.61
N GLN A 12 2.98 13.44 12.60
CA GLN A 12 1.68 13.91 13.06
C GLN A 12 0.54 13.34 12.19
N GLN A 13 0.66 13.38 10.86
CA GLN A 13 -0.35 12.83 9.95
C GLN A 13 -0.54 11.31 10.11
N LEU A 14 0.51 10.58 10.47
CA LEU A 14 0.42 9.15 10.76
C LEU A 14 -0.24 8.87 12.11
N HIS A 15 0.00 9.72 13.11
CA HIS A 15 -0.64 9.61 14.43
C HIS A 15 -2.15 9.88 14.34
N ASP A 16 -2.56 10.86 13.53
CA ASP A 16 -3.96 11.28 13.40
C ASP A 16 -4.75 10.47 12.36
N CYS A 17 -4.11 9.49 11.71
CA CYS A 17 -4.70 8.69 10.64
C CYS A 17 -5.73 7.68 11.17
N ASN A 18 -7.02 7.98 10.98
CA ASN A 18 -8.13 7.09 11.34
C ASN A 18 -8.84 6.48 10.13
N LYS A 19 -8.63 7.03 8.93
CA LYS A 19 -9.27 6.58 7.68
C LYS A 19 -8.26 6.14 6.63
N ARG A 20 -8.71 5.24 5.75
CA ARG A 20 -7.88 4.65 4.68
C ARG A 20 -7.40 5.70 3.67
N GLU A 21 -8.24 6.67 3.35
CA GLU A 21 -7.95 7.78 2.42
C GLU A 21 -6.82 8.67 2.96
N GLN A 22 -6.88 9.02 4.25
CA GLN A 22 -5.85 9.82 4.92
C GLN A 22 -4.48 9.13 4.87
N LEU A 23 -4.45 7.80 4.98
CA LEU A 23 -3.21 7.03 4.88
C LEU A 23 -2.62 7.08 3.47
N ASP A 24 -3.45 7.02 2.43
CA ASP A 24 -3.02 7.12 1.03
C ASP A 24 -2.54 8.54 0.70
N GLU A 25 -3.18 9.57 1.24
CA GLU A 25 -2.75 10.97 1.14
C GLU A 25 -1.40 11.22 1.84
N THR A 26 -1.26 10.76 3.08
CA THR A 26 -0.01 10.87 3.85
C THR A 26 1.14 10.16 3.13
N THR A 27 0.84 9.01 2.52
CA THR A 27 1.81 8.27 1.71
C THR A 27 2.22 9.05 0.46
N SER A 28 1.24 9.61 -0.27
CA SER A 28 1.49 10.42 -1.45
C SER A 28 2.34 11.64 -1.08
N PHE A 29 2.05 12.29 0.05
CA PHE A 29 2.81 13.40 0.59
C PHE A 29 4.26 13.01 0.90
N LEU A 30 4.47 11.91 1.63
CA LEU A 30 5.80 11.37 1.95
C LEU A 30 6.61 11.09 0.69
N GLN A 31 6.01 10.43 -0.31
CA GLN A 31 6.67 10.13 -1.57
C GLN A 31 7.06 11.40 -2.32
N ARG A 32 6.18 12.42 -2.36
CA ARG A 32 6.49 13.73 -2.96
C ARG A 32 7.62 14.44 -2.21
N ALA A 33 7.62 14.41 -0.88
CA ALA A 33 8.66 15.04 -0.06
C ALA A 33 10.04 14.41 -0.28
N ILE A 34 10.12 13.07 -0.29
CA ILE A 34 11.35 12.33 -0.62
C ILE A 34 11.80 12.71 -2.03
N PHE A 35 10.87 12.68 -2.98
CA PHE A 35 11.16 12.95 -4.38
C PHE A 35 11.71 14.37 -4.61
N ARG A 36 11.10 15.39 -4.01
CA ARG A 36 11.61 16.78 -4.05
C ARG A 36 13.01 16.90 -3.45
N CYS A 37 13.28 16.18 -2.37
CA CYS A 37 14.60 16.18 -1.74
C CYS A 37 15.65 15.51 -2.64
N CYS A 38 15.31 14.40 -3.29
CA CYS A 38 16.16 13.74 -4.27
C CYS A 38 16.42 14.63 -5.49
N GLN A 39 15.40 15.32 -6.03
CA GLN A 39 15.57 16.25 -7.14
C GLN A 39 16.57 17.37 -6.80
N LYS A 40 16.47 17.96 -5.61
CA LYS A 40 17.39 19.01 -5.15
C LYS A 40 18.81 18.48 -4.93
N ALA A 41 18.95 17.33 -4.27
CA ALA A 41 20.26 16.76 -3.96
C ALA A 41 21.02 16.28 -5.20
N TYR A 42 20.31 15.63 -6.14
CA TYR A 42 20.91 15.01 -7.32
C TYR A 42 20.73 15.85 -8.60
N LYS A 43 20.22 17.09 -8.50
CA LYS A 43 19.94 18.00 -9.63
C LYS A 43 19.18 17.34 -10.79
N LEU A 44 18.24 16.44 -10.47
CA LEU A 44 17.51 15.67 -11.47
C LEU A 44 16.63 16.60 -12.32
N LYS A 45 16.88 16.66 -13.63
CA LYS A 45 16.04 17.42 -14.58
C LYS A 45 14.63 16.85 -14.64
N LYS A 46 13.65 17.75 -14.84
CA LYS A 46 12.19 17.55 -14.88
C LYS A 46 11.78 16.10 -14.96
N VAL A 47 11.19 15.65 -13.87
CA VAL A 47 10.78 14.29 -13.70
C VAL A 47 9.27 14.30 -13.53
N LYS A 48 8.50 13.60 -14.38
CA LYS A 48 7.04 13.58 -14.26
C LYS A 48 6.66 12.96 -12.91
N GLN A 49 6.01 13.77 -12.08
CA GLN A 49 5.55 13.36 -10.77
C GLN A 49 4.36 12.42 -10.94
N SER A 50 4.54 11.14 -10.61
CA SER A 50 3.43 10.19 -10.62
C SER A 50 2.44 10.57 -9.52
N THR A 51 1.23 10.94 -9.92
CA THR A 51 0.22 11.56 -9.05
C THR A 51 -0.65 10.55 -8.31
N LYS A 52 -0.69 9.28 -8.73
CA LYS A 52 -1.63 8.30 -8.18
C LYS A 52 -0.95 7.03 -7.70
N VAL A 53 -0.70 6.98 -6.39
CA VAL A 53 -0.22 5.78 -5.69
C VAL A 53 -1.45 4.97 -5.33
N THR A 54 -2.00 4.26 -6.31
CA THR A 54 -3.15 3.39 -6.08
C THR A 54 -2.68 2.14 -5.33
N ARG A 55 -2.68 2.19 -4.00
CA ARG A 55 -2.33 1.04 -3.14
C ARG A 55 -3.40 -0.06 -3.16
N TRP A 56 -4.62 0.27 -3.57
CA TRP A 56 -5.79 -0.59 -3.50
C TRP A 56 -6.41 -0.77 -4.89
N THR A 57 -6.43 -2.00 -5.38
CA THR A 57 -7.22 -2.40 -6.55
C THR A 57 -8.53 -3.00 -6.09
N GLN A 58 -9.60 -2.88 -6.89
CA GLN A 58 -10.88 -3.55 -6.61
C GLN A 58 -10.69 -5.06 -6.36
N GLU A 59 -9.77 -5.68 -7.09
CA GLU A 59 -9.35 -7.07 -6.90
C GLU A 59 -8.81 -7.34 -5.48
N LEU A 60 -8.00 -6.46 -4.91
CA LEU A 60 -7.47 -6.62 -3.55
C LEU A 60 -8.58 -6.58 -2.50
N ASP A 61 -9.56 -5.70 -2.66
CA ASP A 61 -10.69 -5.61 -1.73
C ASP A 61 -11.64 -6.80 -1.88
N ILE A 62 -11.87 -7.31 -3.10
CA ILE A 62 -12.61 -8.57 -3.33
C ILE A 62 -11.92 -9.72 -2.59
N LYS A 63 -10.61 -9.91 -2.79
CA LYS A 63 -9.87 -10.99 -2.12
C LYS A 63 -9.82 -10.83 -0.61
N LYS A 64 -9.79 -9.60 -0.10
CA LYS A 64 -9.88 -9.31 1.33
C LYS A 64 -11.26 -9.69 1.89
N LYS A 65 -12.35 -9.42 1.17
CA LYS A 65 -13.72 -9.82 1.55
C LYS A 65 -13.88 -11.34 1.53
N GLU A 66 -13.41 -12.02 0.47
CA GLU A 66 -13.40 -13.49 0.39
C GLU A 66 -12.68 -14.11 1.60
N MET A 67 -11.48 -13.63 1.91
CA MET A 67 -10.67 -14.13 3.03
C MET A 67 -11.41 -13.97 4.38
N ARG A 68 -12.01 -12.81 4.63
CA ARG A 68 -12.80 -12.58 5.85
C ARG A 68 -14.02 -13.51 5.94
N GLY A 69 -14.69 -13.76 4.82
CA GLY A 69 -15.80 -14.70 4.76
C GLY A 69 -15.39 -16.13 5.11
N VAL A 70 -14.18 -16.56 4.72
CA VAL A 70 -13.63 -17.86 5.09
C VAL A 70 -13.22 -17.89 6.56
N GLN A 71 -12.58 -16.84 7.08
CA GLN A 71 -12.24 -16.74 8.50
C GLN A 71 -13.48 -16.82 9.39
N LYS A 72 -14.56 -16.12 9.02
CA LYS A 72 -15.81 -16.15 9.78
C LYS A 72 -16.39 -17.58 9.83
N ARG A 73 -16.34 -18.32 8.72
CA ARG A 73 -16.75 -19.74 8.70
C ARG A 73 -15.85 -20.62 9.55
N ALA A 74 -14.53 -20.45 9.47
CA ALA A 74 -13.59 -21.18 10.33
C ALA A 74 -13.83 -20.92 11.83
N ASN A 75 -14.27 -19.73 12.21
CA ASN A 75 -14.56 -19.40 13.60
C ASN A 75 -15.90 -19.96 14.09
N ASN A 76 -16.87 -20.12 13.19
CA ASN A 76 -18.23 -20.55 13.53
C ASN A 76 -18.42 -22.07 13.42
N THR A 77 -17.47 -22.78 12.82
CA THR A 77 -17.51 -24.22 12.61
C THR A 77 -16.52 -24.92 13.53
N THR A 78 -16.90 -26.10 14.04
CA THR A 78 -16.08 -26.96 14.90
C THR A 78 -15.82 -28.31 14.24
N GLY A 79 -14.77 -29.00 14.68
CA GLY A 79 -14.42 -30.34 14.17
C GLY A 79 -13.72 -30.30 12.81
N THR A 80 -13.86 -31.36 12.02
CA THR A 80 -13.09 -31.56 10.78
C THR A 80 -13.29 -30.46 9.74
N GLU A 81 -14.50 -29.91 9.66
CA GLU A 81 -14.81 -28.79 8.77
C GLU A 81 -14.06 -27.51 9.15
N GLN A 82 -13.78 -27.29 10.44
CA GLN A 82 -12.98 -26.16 10.92
C GLN A 82 -11.58 -26.19 10.29
N THR A 83 -10.93 -27.35 10.30
CA THR A 83 -9.61 -27.56 9.72
C THR A 83 -9.59 -27.28 8.22
N ILE A 84 -10.65 -27.69 7.50
CA ILE A 84 -10.81 -27.40 6.06
C ILE A 84 -10.88 -25.88 5.82
N TYR A 85 -11.68 -25.16 6.61
CA TYR A 85 -11.78 -23.71 6.47
C TYR A 85 -10.50 -22.97 6.88
N GLN A 86 -9.76 -23.45 7.89
CA GLN A 86 -8.46 -22.88 8.28
C GLN A 86 -7.39 -23.06 7.18
N LEU A 87 -7.36 -24.23 6.53
CA LEU A 87 -6.48 -24.48 5.38
C LEU A 87 -6.84 -23.56 4.21
N LEU A 88 -8.14 -23.42 3.92
CA LEU A 88 -8.63 -22.53 2.88
C LEU A 88 -8.30 -21.06 3.19
N PHE A 89 -8.43 -20.64 4.45
CA PHE A 89 -8.07 -19.31 4.91
C PHE A 89 -6.59 -19.01 4.65
N SER A 90 -5.69 -19.94 5.03
CA SER A 90 -4.26 -19.81 4.83
C SER A 90 -3.89 -19.61 3.35
N ARG A 91 -4.53 -20.38 2.44
CA ARG A 91 -4.37 -20.22 0.99
C ARG A 91 -4.83 -18.85 0.50
N LYS A 92 -6.00 -18.38 0.96
CA LYS A 92 -6.55 -17.06 0.60
C LYS A 92 -5.68 -15.92 1.15
N GLN A 93 -5.16 -16.05 2.36
CA GLN A 93 -4.27 -15.09 3.00
C GLN A 93 -2.97 -14.93 2.20
N TYR A 94 -2.36 -16.05 1.79
CA TYR A 94 -1.16 -16.04 0.94
C TYR A 94 -1.41 -15.30 -0.39
N LEU A 95 -2.51 -15.62 -1.08
CA LEU A 95 -2.88 -14.97 -2.34
C LEU A 95 -3.07 -13.46 -2.17
N HIS A 96 -3.77 -13.02 -1.12
CA HIS A 96 -3.95 -11.60 -0.84
C HIS A 96 -2.62 -10.89 -0.58
N LYS A 97 -1.71 -11.50 0.20
CA LYS A 97 -0.37 -10.95 0.46
C LYS A 97 0.44 -10.83 -0.83
N LYS A 98 0.42 -11.86 -1.68
CA LYS A 98 1.10 -11.89 -2.99
C LYS A 98 0.60 -10.76 -3.90
N LEU A 99 -0.72 -10.59 -4.02
CA LEU A 99 -1.33 -9.52 -4.82
C LEU A 99 -1.00 -8.13 -4.25
N SER A 100 -1.03 -7.97 -2.91
CA SER A 100 -0.73 -6.69 -2.27
C SER A 100 0.73 -6.27 -2.52
N LEU A 101 1.67 -7.22 -2.40
CA LEU A 101 3.08 -6.97 -2.70
C LEU A 101 3.29 -6.63 -4.18
N ARG A 102 2.62 -7.33 -5.10
CA ARG A 102 2.68 -7.03 -6.53
C ARG A 102 2.17 -5.62 -6.83
N ALA A 103 1.02 -5.23 -6.27
CA ALA A 103 0.46 -3.89 -6.45
C ALA A 103 1.42 -2.79 -5.94
N LYS A 104 2.02 -2.99 -4.75
CA LYS A 104 3.04 -2.07 -4.21
C LYS A 104 4.25 -1.94 -5.13
N ARG A 105 4.78 -3.06 -5.64
CA ARG A 105 5.92 -3.06 -6.58
C ARG A 105 5.58 -2.37 -7.89
N ILE A 106 4.40 -2.64 -8.47
CA ILE A 106 3.96 -1.99 -9.71
C ILE A 106 3.77 -0.48 -9.49
N SER A 107 3.15 -0.07 -8.38
CA SER A 107 3.00 1.34 -8.04
C SER A 107 4.35 2.05 -7.91
N LEU A 108 5.32 1.43 -7.23
CA LEU A 108 6.67 1.98 -7.13
C LEU A 108 7.38 2.01 -8.49
N LYS A 109 7.27 0.94 -9.30
CA LYS A 109 7.83 0.90 -10.65
C LYS A 109 7.26 2.02 -11.51
N ASN A 110 5.94 2.19 -11.53
CA ASN A 110 5.25 3.23 -12.30
C ASN A 110 5.68 4.63 -11.84
N PHE A 111 5.81 4.82 -10.52
CA PHE A 111 6.39 6.03 -9.96
C PHE A 111 7.78 6.28 -10.56
N CYS A 112 8.68 5.30 -10.47
CA CYS A 112 10.07 5.41 -10.94
C CYS A 112 10.27 5.38 -12.47
N THR A 113 9.30 4.97 -13.28
CA THR A 113 9.41 4.95 -14.75
C THR A 113 8.78 6.17 -15.39
N GLN A 114 7.66 6.67 -14.86
CA GLN A 114 7.12 7.98 -15.24
C GLN A 114 8.15 9.08 -14.98
N THR A 115 9.04 8.85 -14.01
CA THR A 115 10.12 9.76 -13.68
C THR A 115 11.34 9.73 -14.63
N LYS A 116 11.39 8.86 -15.64
CA LYS A 116 12.58 8.69 -16.51
C LYS A 116 12.57 9.48 -17.82
N ASN A 117 11.42 10.00 -18.26
CA ASN A 117 11.35 10.83 -19.46
C ASN A 117 11.04 12.28 -19.08
N PRO A 118 11.98 13.22 -19.32
CA PRO A 118 11.75 14.65 -19.07
C PRO A 118 10.65 15.28 -19.92
#